data_AF-A0A9C7UKF6-F1
#
_entry.id   AF-A0A9C7UKF6-F1
#
_cell.length_a   1.000
_cell.length_b   1.000
_cell.length_c   1.000
_cell.angle_alpha   90.00
_cell.angle_beta   90.00
_cell.angle_gamma   90.00
#
_symmetry.space_group_name_H-M   'P 1'
#
loop_
_entity.id
_entity.type
_entity.pdbx_description
1 polymer ?
#
loop_
_entity_poly.entity_id
_entity_poly.type
_entity_poly.pdbx_seq_one_letter_code
_entity_poly.pdbx_strand_id
1 'polypeptide(L)' 'MSTRTHRTTQGRSVLLSIFAERFATEHRDLDADFFTELRNQFSDVEIVELATTIAFCLGIGRVYTVLDIANECPVSME' A
#
# COMPACT_ATOMS: atom_id res chain seq x y z
N MET A 1 -14.83 -35.14 0.34
CA MET A 1 -15.29 -34.33 1.49
C MET A 1 -14.83 -32.91 1.23
N SER A 2 -15.76 -32.10 0.72
CA SER A 2 -15.53 -30.77 0.15
C SER A 2 -15.80 -29.72 1.21
N THR A 3 -14.85 -28.82 1.47
CA THR A 3 -15.13 -27.55 2.16
C THR A 3 -14.18 -26.44 1.71
N ARG A 4 -14.73 -25.64 0.79
CA ARG A 4 -14.74 -24.17 0.82
C ARG A 4 -13.44 -23.42 0.48
N THR A 5 -13.25 -23.26 -0.83
CA THR A 5 -12.72 -22.07 -1.52
C THR A 5 -12.95 -20.76 -0.74
N HIS A 6 -11.92 -20.20 -0.10
CA HIS A 6 -11.94 -18.82 0.41
C HIS A 6 -11.33 -17.89 -0.66
N ARG A 7 -11.94 -17.83 -1.84
CA ARG A 7 -11.74 -16.68 -2.75
C ARG A 7 -12.68 -15.58 -2.28
N THR A 8 -12.36 -14.98 -1.14
CA THR A 8 -12.95 -13.71 -0.75
C THR A 8 -12.40 -12.66 -1.70
N THR A 9 -13.27 -12.02 -2.49
CA THR A 9 -12.98 -10.74 -3.12
C THR A 9 -12.39 -9.84 -2.04
N GLN A 10 -11.08 -9.61 -2.09
CA GLN A 10 -10.40 -8.84 -1.06
C GLN A 10 -10.97 -7.41 -1.13
N GLY A 11 -11.54 -6.92 -0.03
CA GLY A 11 -12.12 -5.58 -0.03
C GLY A 11 -11.11 -4.53 -0.49
N ARG A 12 -11.55 -3.52 -1.24
CA ARG A 12 -10.70 -2.47 -1.85
C ARG A 12 -9.64 -1.92 -0.88
N SER A 13 -10.00 -1.66 0.38
CA SER A 13 -9.09 -1.16 1.41
C SER A 13 -7.99 -2.14 1.79
N VAL A 14 -8.28 -3.45 1.83
CA VAL A 14 -7.24 -4.43 2.17
C VAL A 14 -6.31 -4.66 1.00
N LEU A 15 -6.83 -4.64 -0.23
CA LEU A 15 -5.98 -4.70 -1.42
C LEU A 15 -5.04 -3.48 -1.51
N LEU A 16 -5.52 -2.29 -1.14
CA LEU A 16 -4.67 -1.09 -0.99
C LEU A 16 -3.58 -1.28 0.08
N SER A 17 -3.91 -1.84 1.24
CA SER A 17 -2.91 -2.09 2.29
C SER A 17 -1.79 -3.00 1.80
N ILE A 18 -2.15 -4.08 1.09
CA ILE A 18 -1.17 -5.03 0.52
C ILE A 18 -0.32 -4.33 -0.55
N PHE A 19 -0.94 -3.50 -1.41
CA PHE A 19 -0.22 -2.72 -2.39
C PHE A 19 0.81 -1.79 -1.73
N ALA A 20 0.40 -1.05 -0.70
CA ALA A 20 1.28 -0.13 0.02
C ALA A 20 2.45 -0.85 0.72
N GLU A 21 2.17 -1.98 1.37
CA GLU A 21 3.19 -2.80 2.03
C GLU A 21 4.22 -3.32 1.02
N ARG A 22 3.76 -3.99 -0.05
CA ARG A 22 4.65 -4.51 -1.10
C ARG A 22 5.42 -3.42 -1.81
N PHE A 23 4.79 -2.27 -2.08
CA PHE A 23 5.48 -1.13 -2.70
C PHE A 23 6.64 -0.62 -1.82
N ALA A 24 6.48 -0.65 -0.49
CA ALA A 24 7.51 -0.20 0.45
C ALA A 24 8.66 -1.20 0.64
N THR A 25 8.36 -2.51 0.69
CA THR A 25 9.33 -3.56 1.07
C THR A 25 9.86 -4.37 -0.11
N GLU A 26 8.99 -4.71 -1.07
CA GLU A 26 9.25 -5.70 -2.13
C GLU A 26 8.64 -5.27 -3.47
N HIS A 27 8.94 -4.04 -3.92
CA HIS A 27 8.39 -3.48 -5.16
C HIS A 27 8.71 -4.28 -6.44
N ARG A 28 9.62 -5.26 -6.37
CA ARG A 28 9.95 -6.18 -7.46
C ARG A 28 8.96 -7.35 -7.59
N ASP A 29 8.16 -7.62 -6.56
CA ASP A 29 7.12 -8.66 -6.51
C ASP A 29 5.74 -8.12 -6.95
N LEU A 30 5.66 -6.86 -7.41
CA LEU A 30 4.45 -6.30 -7.99
C LEU A 30 4.33 -6.76 -9.45
N ASP A 31 3.82 -7.97 -9.62
CA ASP A 31 3.68 -8.63 -10.92
C ASP A 31 2.37 -8.29 -11.66
N ALA A 32 2.25 -8.81 -12.89
CA ALA A 32 1.10 -8.56 -13.74
C ALA A 32 -0.21 -9.14 -13.20
N ASP A 33 -0.17 -10.23 -12.44
CA ASP A 33 -1.34 -10.86 -11.84
C ASP A 33 -1.88 -9.96 -10.71
N PHE A 34 -1.00 -9.40 -9.89
CA PHE A 34 -1.35 -8.43 -8.86
C PHE A 34 -1.98 -7.17 -9.47
N PHE A 35 -1.38 -6.58 -10.51
CA PHE A 35 -1.96 -5.42 -11.19
C PHE A 35 -3.29 -5.73 -11.90
N THR A 36 -3.53 -6.98 -12.26
CA THR A 36 -4.83 -7.42 -12.79
C THR A 36 -5.89 -7.40 -11.69
N GLU A 37 -5.59 -7.91 -10.49
CA GLU A 37 -6.51 -7.81 -9.36
C GLU A 37 -6.70 -6.37 -8.88
N LEU A 38 -5.64 -5.55 -8.91
CA LEU A 38 -5.71 -4.12 -8.60
C LEU A 38 -6.68 -3.39 -9.54
N ARG A 39 -6.58 -3.65 -10.85
CA ARG A 39 -7.46 -3.05 -11.87
C ARG A 39 -8.91 -3.52 -11.80
N ASN A 40 -9.20 -4.63 -11.13
CA ASN A 40 -10.58 -5.06 -10.86
C ASN A 40 -11.26 -4.17 -9.80
N GLN A 41 -10.48 -3.48 -8.95
CA GLN A 41 -10.99 -2.68 -7.82
C GLN A 41 -10.72 -1.17 -7.98
N PHE A 42 -9.72 -0.79 -8.78
CA PHE A 42 -9.24 0.57 -9.00
C PHE A 42 -9.09 0.85 -10.49
N SER A 43 -9.42 2.05 -10.92
CA SER A 43 -9.07 2.53 -12.27
C SER A 43 -7.57 2.77 -12.41
N ASP A 44 -7.05 2.79 -13.65
CA ASP A 44 -5.63 3.07 -13.89
C ASP A 44 -5.19 4.43 -13.32
N VAL A 45 -6.07 5.44 -13.36
CA VAL A 45 -5.80 6.76 -12.77
C VAL A 45 -5.63 6.64 -11.26
N GLU A 46 -6.58 5.97 -10.58
CA GLU A 46 -6.49 5.75 -9.14
C GLU A 46 -5.23 4.96 -8.77
N ILE A 47 -4.82 3.97 -9.56
CA ILE A 47 -3.60 3.19 -9.31
C ILE A 47 -2.36 4.10 -9.36
N VAL A 48 -2.28 5.00 -10.34
CA VAL A 48 -1.18 5.98 -10.45
C VAL A 48 -1.19 6.94 -9.26
N GLU A 49 -2.36 7.46 -8.88
CA GLU A 49 -2.49 8.35 -7.73
C GLU A 49 -2.06 7.66 -6.43
N LEU A 50 -2.54 6.43 -6.19
CA LEU A 50 -2.17 5.62 -5.03
C LEU A 50 -0.67 5.38 -4.98
N ALA A 51 -0.07 4.92 -6.09
CA ALA A 51 1.37 4.69 -6.17
C ALA A 51 2.17 5.97 -5.89
N THR A 52 1.71 7.10 -6.42
CA THR A 52 2.33 8.42 -6.23
C THR A 52 2.26 8.85 -4.76
N THR A 53 1.09 8.72 -4.13
CA THR A 53 0.92 9.05 -2.70
C THR A 53 1.80 8.16 -1.82
N ILE A 54 1.84 6.85 -2.07
CA ILE A 54 2.70 5.91 -1.33
C ILE A 54 4.18 6.31 -1.48
N ALA A 55 4.63 6.55 -2.71
CA ALA A 55 6.01 6.95 -3.00
C ALA A 55 6.38 8.27 -2.31
N PHE A 56 5.48 9.25 -2.33
CA PHE A 56 5.66 10.52 -1.65
C PHE A 56 5.83 10.33 -0.14
N CYS A 57 4.91 9.61 0.51
CA CYS A 57 4.98 9.35 1.95
C CYS A 57 6.27 8.63 2.35
N LEU A 58 6.69 7.63 1.57
CA LEU A 58 7.96 6.92 1.80
C LEU A 58 9.18 7.84 1.62
N GLY A 59 9.17 8.69 0.59
CA GLY A 59 10.23 9.66 0.33
C GLY A 59 10.38 10.67 1.46
N ILE A 60 9.25 11.25 1.91
CA ILE A 60 9.23 12.20 3.03
C ILE A 60 9.68 11.54 4.33
N GLY A 61 9.19 10.34 4.64
CA GLY A 61 9.63 9.60 5.84
C GLY A 61 11.15 9.39 5.87
N ARG A 62 11.76 9.04 4.72
CA ARG A 62 13.22 8.90 4.60
C ARG A 62 13.95 10.22 4.80
N VAL A 63 13.42 11.33 4.25
CA VAL A 63 14.00 12.66 4.47
C VAL A 63 13.99 13.02 5.95
N TYR A 64 12.87 12.81 6.63
CA TYR A 64 12.76 13.07 8.08
C TYR A 64 13.74 12.24 8.89
N THR A 65 13.89 10.94 8.57
CA THR A 65 14.87 10.08 9.25
C THR A 65 16.31 10.50 8.98
N VAL A 66 16.68 10.81 7.74
CA VAL A 66 18.06 11.17 7.36
C VAL A 66 18.50 12.49 7.99
N LEU A 67 17.59 13.46 8.06
CA LEU A 67 17.88 14.78 8.62
C LEU A 67 17.63 14.86 10.14
N ASP A 68 17.26 13.74 10.77
CA ASP A 68 16.85 13.67 12.17
C ASP A 68 15.80 14.73 12.52
N ILE A 69 14.87 14.97 11.60
CA ILE A 69 13.70 15.84 11.81
C ILE A 69 12.68 14.97 12.56
N ALA A 70 13.00 14.60 13.79
CA ALA A 70 12.08 13.92 14.66
C ALA A 70 10.92 14.89 14.97
N ASN A 71 9.74 14.55 14.47
CA ASN A 71 8.51 15.23 14.79
C ASN A 71 8.16 14.92 16.25
N GLU A 72 8.62 15.78 17.17
CA GLU A 72 8.15 15.86 18.56
C GLU A 72 6.66 16.25 18.56
N CYS A 73 5.79 15.31 18.21
CA CYS A 73 4.38 15.38 18.56
C CYS A 73 4.13 14.23 19.53
N PRO A 74 4.09 14.51 20.85
CA PRO A 74 3.48 13.56 21.76
C PRO A 74 2.01 13.43 21.36
N VAL A 75 1.68 12.39 20.59
CA VAL A 75 0.30 11.92 20.49
C VAL A 75 0.02 11.25 21.83
N SER A 76 -0.36 12.04 22.81
CA SER A 76 -0.96 11.53 24.04
C SER A 76 -2.32 10.95 23.66
N MET A 77 -2.44 9.63 23.69
CA MET A 77 -3.76 8.99 23.69
C MET A 77 -4.26 9.03 25.13
N GLU A 78 -5.17 9.97 25.42
CA GLU A 78 -5.99 10.00 26.63
C GLU A 78 -7.20 9.06 26.50
#